data_AF-A0A920RI06-F1
#
_entry.id   AF-A0A920RI06-F1
#
_cell.length_a   1.000
_cell.length_b   1.000
_cell.length_c   1.000
_cell.angle_alpha   90.00
_cell.angle_beta   90.00
_cell.angle_gamma   90.00
#
_symmetry.space_group_name_H-M   'P 1'
#
loop_
_entity.id
_entity.type
_entity.pdbx_description
1 polymer ?
#
loop_
_entity_poly.entity_id
_entity_poly.type
_entity_poly.pdbx_seq_one_letter_code
_entity_poly.pdbx_strand_id
1 'polypeptide(L)'
;MDGPLQDSPADPVARRYRDLSRVREAVGNDYDLMLDSMWSYTYDHAIKVGRAIEELNYFWYEDPLADDDLMGCMKLCEKLSIPLMATENFAGWFH
;
A
#
# COMPACT_ATOMS: atom_id res chain seq x y z
N MET A 1 -16.33 1.76 11.75
CA MET A 1 -17.25 1.56 10.60
C MET A 1 -17.06 2.75 9.70
N ASP A 2 -15.91 2.79 9.02
CA ASP A 2 -15.68 3.81 8.00
C ASP A 2 -16.36 3.29 6.73
N GLY A 3 -17.27 4.09 6.18
CA GLY A 3 -18.01 3.73 4.97
C GLY A 3 -17.06 3.49 3.78
N PRO A 4 -17.57 2.96 2.66
CA PRO A 4 -16.74 2.79 1.47
C PRO A 4 -16.08 4.13 1.10
N LEU A 5 -14.79 4.07 0.76
CA LEU A 5 -13.95 5.23 0.41
C LEU A 5 -14.71 6.15 -0.53
N GLN A 6 -14.93 7.40 -0.11
CA GLN A 6 -15.75 8.37 -0.82
C GLN A 6 -15.13 8.69 -2.17
N ASP A 7 -15.87 8.43 -3.25
CA ASP A 7 -15.40 8.55 -4.63
C ASP A 7 -15.36 10.03 -5.08
N SER A 8 -14.35 10.76 -4.64
CA SER A 8 -14.03 12.11 -5.15
C SER A 8 -12.91 12.03 -6.18
N PRO A 9 -13.05 12.63 -7.38
CA PRO A 9 -12.00 12.65 -8.41
C PRO A 9 -10.69 13.32 -7.97
N ALA A 10 -10.74 14.14 -6.91
CA ALA A 10 -9.59 14.82 -6.34
C ALA A 10 -8.91 14.04 -5.19
N ASP A 11 -9.49 12.91 -4.75
CA ASP A 11 -8.87 12.07 -3.73
C ASP A 11 -7.88 11.10 -4.40
N PRO A 12 -6.55 11.29 -4.20
CA PRO A 12 -5.54 10.43 -4.80
C PRO A 12 -5.68 8.96 -4.37
N VAL A 13 -6.24 8.69 -3.18
CA VAL A 13 -6.48 7.33 -2.68
C VAL A 13 -7.64 6.67 -3.41
N ALA A 14 -8.75 7.39 -3.63
CA ALA A 14 -9.90 6.85 -4.37
C ALA A 14 -9.52 6.50 -5.81
N ARG A 15 -8.72 7.36 -6.46
CA ARG A 15 -8.15 7.06 -7.79
C ARG A 15 -7.29 5.80 -7.74
N ARG A 16 -6.42 5.68 -6.74
CA ARG A 16 -5.54 4.51 -6.58
C ARG A 16 -6.32 3.22 -6.39
N TYR A 17 -7.34 3.21 -5.54
CA TYR A 17 -8.24 2.07 -5.36
C TYR A 17 -8.82 1.59 -6.70
N ARG A 18 -9.34 2.52 -7.51
CA ARG A 18 -9.94 2.21 -8.81
C ARG A 18 -8.93 1.60 -9.79
N ASP A 19 -7.70 2.11 -9.79
CA ASP A 19 -6.64 1.56 -10.66
C ASP A 19 -6.27 0.14 -10.22
N LEU A 20 -6.13 -0.10 -8.91
CA LEU A 20 -5.80 -1.40 -8.33
C LEU A 20 -6.90 -2.44 -8.54
N SER A 21 -8.18 -2.03 -8.42
CA SER A 21 -9.32 -2.92 -8.62
C SER A 21 -9.40 -3.38 -10.07
N ARG A 22 -9.16 -2.47 -11.03
CA ARG A 22 -9.10 -2.80 -12.47
C ARG A 22 -7.99 -3.79 -12.79
N VAL A 23 -6.83 -3.67 -12.15
CA VAL A 23 -5.74 -4.64 -12.32
C VAL A 23 -6.18 -6.01 -11.82
N ARG A 24 -6.76 -6.10 -10.60
CA ARG A 24 -7.28 -7.36 -10.04
C ARG A 24 -8.35 -7.98 -10.93
N GLU A 25 -9.31 -7.19 -11.40
CA GLU A 25 -10.35 -7.65 -12.34
C GLU A 25 -9.76 -8.18 -13.64
N ALA A 26 -8.74 -7.52 -14.19
CA ALA A 26 -8.15 -7.89 -15.47
C ALA A 26 -7.37 -9.22 -15.41
N VAL A 27 -6.69 -9.50 -14.30
CA VAL A 27 -5.88 -10.73 -14.16
C VAL A 27 -6.65 -11.88 -13.53
N GLY A 28 -7.75 -11.60 -12.82
CA GLY A 28 -8.51 -12.61 -12.05
C GLY A 28 -7.84 -12.96 -10.72
N ASN A 29 -8.39 -13.94 -10.00
CA ASN A 29 -7.92 -14.31 -8.65
C ASN A 29 -6.76 -15.32 -8.63
N ASP A 30 -6.35 -15.83 -9.80
CA ASP A 30 -5.33 -16.88 -9.91
C ASP A 30 -3.89 -16.35 -9.83
N TYR A 31 -3.72 -15.02 -9.87
CA TYR A 31 -2.42 -14.36 -9.79
C TYR A 31 -2.23 -13.62 -8.47
N ASP A 32 -1.07 -13.84 -7.86
CA ASP A 32 -0.59 -12.98 -6.79
C ASP A 32 -0.25 -11.60 -7.36
N LEU A 33 -0.82 -10.56 -6.75
CA LEU A 33 -0.55 -9.18 -7.12
C LEU A 33 0.21 -8.48 -5.99
N MET A 34 1.20 -7.70 -6.37
CA MET A 34 2.02 -6.93 -5.47
C MET A 34 1.85 -5.46 -5.78
N LEU A 35 1.81 -4.61 -4.74
CA LEU A 35 1.82 -3.17 -4.93
C LEU A 35 3.14 -2.58 -4.46
N ASP A 36 3.91 -2.03 -5.39
CA ASP A 36 5.04 -1.16 -5.12
C ASP A 36 4.61 0.31 -5.22
N SER A 37 4.88 1.06 -4.16
CA SER A 37 4.50 2.47 -4.03
C SER A 37 5.65 3.43 -4.23
N MET A 38 6.88 2.97 -4.37
CA MET A 38 8.07 3.80 -4.63
C MET A 38 8.15 4.99 -3.66
N TRP A 39 7.92 4.74 -2.37
CA TRP A 39 7.96 5.72 -1.26
C TRP A 39 6.97 6.89 -1.39
N SER A 40 5.88 6.74 -2.14
CA SER A 40 5.04 7.88 -2.57
C SER A 40 3.97 8.35 -1.57
N TYR A 41 3.78 7.69 -0.43
CA TYR A 41 2.68 8.01 0.48
C TYR A 41 3.09 8.67 1.78
N THR A 42 2.16 9.50 2.28
CA THR A 42 2.08 9.82 3.69
C THR A 42 1.53 8.62 4.46
N TYR A 43 1.75 8.56 5.77
CA TYR A 43 1.23 7.50 6.63
C TYR A 43 -0.29 7.26 6.47
N ASP A 44 -1.08 8.34 6.46
CA ASP A 44 -2.55 8.24 6.35
C ASP A 44 -2.99 7.70 4.98
N HIS A 45 -2.29 8.07 3.91
CA HIS A 45 -2.55 7.51 2.58
C HIS A 45 -2.13 6.04 2.52
N ALA A 46 -0.96 5.70 3.09
CA ALA A 46 -0.45 4.33 3.11
C ALA A 46 -1.40 3.38 3.85
N ILE A 47 -2.00 3.81 4.96
CA ILE A 47 -3.04 3.02 5.67
C ILE A 47 -4.24 2.75 4.75
N LYS A 48 -4.78 3.80 4.10
CA LYS A 48 -5.98 3.63 3.27
C LYS A 48 -5.71 2.76 2.05
N VAL A 49 -4.56 2.94 1.39
CA VAL A 49 -4.14 2.10 0.26
C VAL A 49 -3.85 0.67 0.72
N GLY A 50 -3.21 0.50 1.87
CA GLY A 50 -2.98 -0.82 2.48
C GLY A 50 -4.27 -1.60 2.72
N ARG A 51 -5.32 -0.94 3.24
CA ARG A 51 -6.66 -1.57 3.38
C ARG A 51 -7.29 -1.94 2.05
N ALA A 52 -7.15 -1.07 1.05
CA ALA A 52 -7.67 -1.33 -0.28
C ALA A 52 -7.07 -2.62 -0.89
N ILE A 53 -5.75 -2.78 -0.80
CA ILE A 53 -5.07 -3.94 -1.38
C ILE A 53 -5.31 -5.23 -0.58
N GLU A 54 -5.57 -5.14 0.73
CA GLU A 54 -6.09 -6.27 1.52
C GLU A 54 -7.45 -6.75 0.99
N GLU A 55 -8.39 -5.84 0.78
CA GLU A 55 -9.72 -6.15 0.23
C GLU A 55 -9.64 -6.75 -1.18
N LEU A 56 -8.65 -6.33 -1.96
CA LEU A 56 -8.41 -6.81 -3.33
C LEU A 56 -7.53 -8.07 -3.40
N ASN A 57 -7.19 -8.67 -2.26
CA ASN A 57 -6.35 -9.86 -2.15
C ASN A 57 -4.99 -9.71 -2.86
N TYR A 58 -4.29 -8.61 -2.59
CA TYR A 58 -2.89 -8.47 -2.96
C TYR A 58 -2.01 -9.23 -1.97
N PHE A 59 -0.89 -9.72 -2.46
CA PHE A 59 0.04 -10.58 -1.76
C PHE A 59 0.99 -9.80 -0.85
N TRP A 60 1.52 -8.65 -1.30
CA TRP A 60 2.36 -7.80 -0.47
C TRP A 60 2.19 -6.31 -0.78
N TYR A 61 2.73 -5.49 0.12
CA TYR A 61 2.81 -4.04 -0.01
C TYR A 61 4.25 -3.56 0.15
N GLU A 62 4.79 -2.97 -0.91
CA GLU A 62 6.20 -2.58 -1.02
C GLU A 62 6.36 -1.06 -0.99
N ASP A 63 7.34 -0.64 -0.17
CA ASP A 63 7.82 0.73 -0.05
C ASP A 63 6.71 1.81 0.06
N PRO A 64 5.78 1.67 1.04
CA PRO A 64 4.67 2.58 1.19
C PRO A 64 5.06 3.99 1.66
N LEU A 65 6.11 4.10 2.48
CA LEU A 65 6.58 5.35 3.10
C LEU A 65 8.02 5.63 2.70
N ALA A 66 8.54 6.81 3.01
CA ALA A 66 9.96 7.15 2.83
C ALA A 66 10.89 6.08 3.43
N ASP A 67 12.04 5.88 2.80
CA ASP A 67 13.05 4.88 3.16
C ASP A 67 13.59 5.05 4.60
N ASP A 68 13.58 6.28 5.11
CA ASP A 68 13.99 6.64 6.47
C ASP A 68 12.86 6.54 7.52
N ASP A 69 11.60 6.35 7.12
CA ASP A 69 10.45 6.28 8.04
C ASP A 69 10.16 4.86 8.56
N LEU A 70 11.18 4.26 9.19
CA LEU A 70 11.07 2.93 9.78
C LEU A 70 9.96 2.88 10.86
N MET A 71 9.80 3.95 11.63
CA MET A 71 8.77 4.04 12.67
C MET A 71 7.36 4.06 12.09
N GLY A 72 7.16 4.76 10.98
CA GLY A 72 5.93 4.72 10.20
C GLY A 72 5.63 3.32 9.70
N CYS A 73 6.62 2.64 9.12
CA CYS A 73 6.48 1.26 8.65
C CYS A 73 6.11 0.29 9.80
N MET A 74 6.74 0.42 10.97
CA MET A 74 6.37 -0.38 12.15
C MET A 74 4.90 -0.16 12.55
N LYS A 75 4.44 1.10 12.57
CA LYS A 75 3.02 1.41 12.84
C LYS A 75 2.09 0.85 11.77
N LEU A 76 2.49 0.86 10.50
CA LEU A 76 1.71 0.24 9.43
C LEU A 76 1.58 -1.27 9.66
N CYS A 77 2.66 -1.97 10.02
CA CYS A 77 2.63 -3.40 10.35
C CYS A 77 1.71 -3.73 11.55
N GLU A 78 1.56 -2.81 12.50
CA GLU A 78 0.61 -2.98 13.62
C GLU A 78 -0.86 -2.80 13.19
N LYS A 79 -1.11 -2.09 12.09
CA LYS A 79 -2.46 -1.78 11.61
C LYS A 79 -2.89 -2.72 10.50
N LEU A 80 -2.01 -3.04 9.57
CA LEU A 80 -2.28 -3.82 8.38
C LEU A 80 -1.92 -5.29 8.61
N SER A 81 -2.71 -6.17 8.02
CA SER A 81 -2.52 -7.60 7.92
C SER A 81 -1.79 -8.04 6.65
N ILE A 82 -1.81 -7.24 5.58
CA ILE A 82 -1.00 -7.51 4.39
C ILE A 82 0.50 -7.44 4.76
N PRO A 83 1.34 -8.37 4.29
CA PRO A 83 2.78 -8.29 4.48
C PRO A 83 3.36 -6.99 3.89
N LEU A 84 4.15 -6.27 4.70
CA LEU A 84 4.90 -5.11 4.25
C LEU A 84 6.34 -5.52 3.90
N MET A 85 6.78 -5.11 2.72
CA MET A 85 8.17 -5.10 2.31
C MET A 85 8.64 -3.66 2.36
N ALA A 86 9.37 -3.31 3.41
CA ALA A 86 10.09 -2.06 3.49
C ALA A 86 11.58 -2.39 3.42
N THR A 87 12.39 -1.44 2.92
CA THR A 87 13.87 -1.43 2.94
C THR A 87 14.60 -1.91 1.68
N GLU A 88 14.37 -1.27 0.52
CA GLU A 88 15.34 -1.39 -0.58
C GLU A 88 16.70 -0.72 -0.22
N ASN A 89 16.69 0.33 0.63
CA ASN A 89 17.89 1.06 1.06
C ASN A 89 18.05 1.09 2.59
N PHE A 90 18.76 0.11 3.16
CA PHE A 90 19.31 0.28 4.51
C PHE A 90 20.54 1.19 4.42
N ALA A 91 20.46 2.41 4.98
CA ALA A 91 21.56 3.38 5.07
C ALA A 91 22.74 2.94 5.98
N GLY A 92 22.99 1.63 6.10
CA GLY A 92 24.08 1.03 6.86
C GLY A 92 25.01 0.14 6.01
N TRP A 93 24.80 -0.01 4.70
CA TRP A 93 25.61 -0.90 3.85
C TRP A 93 26.90 -0.25 3.29
N PHE A 94 27.16 1.02 3.57
CA PHE A 94 28.36 1.76 3.12
C PHE A 94 29.36 2.11 4.23
N HIS A 95 29.43 1.32 5.31
CA HIS A 95 30.48 1.46 6.33
C HIS A 95 31.19 0.14 6.62
#